data_AF-R9APV9-F1
#
_entry.id   AF-R9APV9-F1
#
_cell.length_a   1.000
_cell.length_b   1.000
_cell.length_c   1.000
_cell.angle_alpha   90.00
_cell.angle_beta   90.00
_cell.angle_gamma   90.00
#
_symmetry.space_group_name_H-M   'P 1'
#
loop_
_entity.id
_entity.type
_entity.pdbx_description
1 polymer ?
#
loop_
_entity_poly.entity_id
_entity_poly.type
_entity_poly.pdbx_seq_one_letter_code
_entity_poly.pdbx_strand_id
1 'polypeptide(L)'
;MSIYFDHGLDDSYTPKTLSIRAGTYLGDLQEIRHIELNQPRGWHHFALDNETMDVITPSKQLEDNGVSDEAKPITAFVVQLAILTNHLNGKDSHVRGLTFFSPAE
;
A
#
# COMPACT_ATOMS: atom_id res chain seq x y z
N MET A 1 -0.30 3.11 -6.10
CA MET A 1 -1.17 3.65 -5.01
C MET A 1 -0.30 4.24 -3.92
N SER A 2 -0.75 5.27 -3.22
CA SER A 2 -0.05 5.83 -2.06
C SER A 2 -0.95 5.93 -0.86
N ILE A 3 -0.40 5.62 0.31
CA ILE A 3 -1.09 5.72 1.59
C ILE A 3 -0.21 6.49 2.57
N TYR A 4 -0.81 7.40 3.34
CA TYR A 4 -0.13 8.10 4.42
C TYR A 4 -0.38 7.39 5.75
N PHE A 5 0.71 7.10 6.48
CA PHE A 5 0.67 6.56 7.83
C PHE A 5 1.48 7.44 8.79
N ASP A 6 1.10 7.50 10.05
CA ASP A 6 1.92 8.12 11.09
C ASP A 6 1.79 7.41 12.43
N HIS A 7 2.67 6.44 12.67
CA HIS A 7 2.71 5.73 13.95
C HIS A 7 2.88 6.66 15.17
N GLY A 8 3.56 7.81 15.01
CA GLY A 8 3.75 8.75 16.12
C GLY A 8 2.45 9.43 16.55
N LEU A 9 1.54 9.67 15.59
CA LEU A 9 0.25 10.31 15.85
C LEU A 9 -0.88 9.31 16.11
N ASP A 10 -0.77 8.09 15.56
CA ASP A 10 -1.85 7.10 15.54
C ASP A 10 -1.70 5.98 16.56
N ASP A 11 -0.49 5.69 17.04
CA ASP A 11 -0.21 4.65 18.04
C ASP A 11 -0.94 3.32 17.69
N SER A 12 -1.89 2.86 18.52
CA SER A 12 -2.66 1.63 18.25
C SER A 12 -3.60 1.69 17.04
N TYR A 13 -3.95 2.87 16.53
CA TYR A 13 -4.76 3.03 15.31
C TYR A 13 -3.94 2.87 14.02
N THR A 14 -2.62 2.64 14.13
CA THR A 14 -1.72 2.51 12.99
C THR A 14 -1.86 1.11 12.35
N PRO A 15 -2.26 1.01 11.08
CA PRO A 15 -2.27 -0.27 10.38
C PRO A 15 -0.88 -0.94 10.40
N LYS A 16 -0.86 -2.24 10.71
CA LYS A 16 0.36 -3.05 10.74
C LYS A 16 0.42 -3.99 9.54
N THR A 17 -0.65 -4.75 9.31
CA THR A 17 -0.72 -5.68 8.18
C THR A 17 -1.87 -5.28 7.27
N LEU A 18 -1.58 -5.15 5.98
CA LEU A 18 -2.53 -4.75 4.94
C LEU A 18 -2.55 -5.79 3.83
N SER A 19 -3.73 -5.99 3.23
CA SER A 19 -3.91 -6.76 2.01
C SER A 19 -4.58 -5.86 0.97
N ILE A 20 -3.98 -5.75 -0.22
CA ILE A 20 -4.56 -5.07 -1.37
C ILE A 20 -5.04 -6.13 -2.33
N ARG A 21 -6.31 -6.06 -2.69
CA ARG A 21 -6.98 -7.01 -3.57
C ARG A 21 -7.63 -6.28 -4.72
N ALA A 22 -7.71 -6.90 -5.89
CA ALA A 22 -8.49 -6.35 -6.99
C ALA A 22 -9.20 -7.45 -7.79
N GLY A 23 -10.24 -7.04 -8.52
CA GLY A 23 -11.06 -7.95 -9.32
C GLY A 23 -12.08 -7.21 -10.19
N THR A 24 -12.97 -7.97 -10.80
CA THR A 24 -14.06 -7.45 -11.64
C THR A 24 -15.30 -7.12 -10.79
N TYR A 25 -15.49 -7.82 -9.66
CA TYR A 25 -16.56 -7.61 -8.69
C TYR A 25 -16.10 -8.06 -7.29
N LEU A 26 -16.99 -8.08 -6.30
CA LEU A 26 -16.60 -8.43 -4.92
C LEU A 26 -16.31 -9.93 -4.71
N GLY A 27 -16.78 -10.81 -5.59
CA GLY A 27 -16.64 -12.26 -5.44
C GLY A 27 -15.41 -12.86 -6.12
N ASP A 28 -14.71 -12.10 -6.96
CA ASP A 28 -13.48 -12.53 -7.65
C ASP A 28 -12.23 -11.74 -7.22
N LEU A 29 -12.29 -11.04 -6.09
CA LEU A 29 -11.15 -10.30 -5.55
C LEU A 29 -9.96 -11.25 -5.31
N GLN A 30 -8.84 -10.97 -5.95
CA GLN A 30 -7.58 -11.66 -5.73
C GLN A 30 -6.63 -10.78 -4.95
N GLU A 31 -5.88 -11.36 -4.01
CA GLU A 31 -4.81 -10.66 -3.31
C GLU A 31 -3.64 -10.42 -4.26
N ILE A 32 -3.30 -9.15 -4.41
CA ILE A 32 -2.21 -8.66 -5.27
C ILE A 32 -1.02 -8.28 -4.41
N ARG A 33 -1.28 -7.69 -3.22
CA ARG A 33 -0.23 -7.31 -2.28
C ARG A 33 -0.60 -7.68 -0.86
N HIS A 34 0.41 -8.15 -0.15
CA HIS A 34 0.38 -8.32 1.29
C HIS A 34 1.55 -7.51 1.86
N ILE A 35 1.22 -6.50 2.67
CA ILE A 35 2.19 -5.53 3.18
C ILE A 35 2.24 -5.64 4.70
N GLU A 36 3.45 -5.71 5.24
CA GLU A 36 3.70 -5.56 6.67
C GLU A 36 4.48 -4.26 6.91
N LEU A 37 3.94 -3.42 7.79
CA LEU A 37 4.48 -2.12 8.16
C LEU A 37 5.03 -2.18 9.59
N ASN A 38 6.22 -1.63 9.80
CA ASN A 38 6.83 -1.52 11.12
C ASN A 38 7.03 -0.04 11.47
N GLN A 39 6.17 0.49 12.33
CA GLN A 39 6.17 1.90 12.75
C GLN A 39 6.27 2.90 11.58
N PRO A 40 5.38 2.80 10.57
CA PRO A 40 5.46 3.60 9.35
C PRO A 40 5.22 5.08 9.62
N ARG A 41 5.91 5.95 8.86
CA ARG A 41 5.72 7.40 8.88
C ARG A 41 5.79 8.02 7.49
N GLY A 42 4.84 8.88 7.16
CA GLY A 42 4.76 9.58 5.88
C GLY A 42 4.05 8.78 4.79
N TRP A 43 4.25 9.22 3.55
CA TRP A 43 3.71 8.59 2.35
C TRP A 43 4.49 7.32 1.98
N HIS A 44 3.75 6.24 1.77
CA HIS A 44 4.26 4.95 1.30
C HIS A 44 3.66 4.65 -0.07
N HIS A 45 4.49 4.22 -1.02
CA HIS A 45 4.10 4.01 -2.41
C HIS A 45 4.11 2.52 -2.73
N PHE A 46 2.94 2.00 -3.08
CA PHE A 46 2.74 0.59 -3.42
C PHE A 46 2.43 0.48 -4.92
N ALA A 47 3.27 -0.26 -5.64
CA ALA A 47 2.90 -0.75 -6.96
C ALA A 47 1.73 -1.73 -6.80
N LEU A 48 0.81 -1.74 -7.78
CA LEU A 48 -0.38 -2.58 -7.73
C LEU A 48 -0.23 -3.83 -8.62
N ASP A 49 0.99 -4.20 -8.98
CA ASP A 49 1.30 -5.45 -9.68
C ASP A 49 1.88 -6.49 -8.69
N ASN A 50 2.06 -7.72 -9.16
CA ASN A 50 2.65 -8.80 -8.35
C ASN A 50 4.19 -8.88 -8.49
N GLU A 51 4.79 -8.05 -9.33
CA GLU A 51 6.17 -8.21 -9.81
C GLU A 51 7.10 -7.10 -9.31
N THR A 52 6.57 -5.88 -9.12
CA THR A 52 7.35 -4.70 -8.75
C THR A 52 7.52 -4.60 -7.24
N MET A 53 8.77 -4.51 -6.78
CA MET A 53 9.12 -4.32 -5.37
C MET A 53 8.52 -3.03 -4.78
N ASP A 54 8.07 -3.10 -3.54
CA ASP A 54 7.52 -1.98 -2.78
C ASP A 54 8.59 -0.91 -2.51
N VAL A 55 8.31 0.36 -2.83
CA VAL A 55 9.14 1.48 -2.39
C VAL A 55 8.62 1.97 -1.03
N ILE A 56 9.10 1.31 0.02
CA ILE A 56 8.61 1.48 1.40
C ILE A 56 9.17 2.76 2.06
N THR A 57 10.17 3.44 1.47
CA THR A 57 10.69 4.70 2.05
C THR A 57 11.30 5.61 0.99
N PRO A 58 11.02 6.93 1.00
CA PRO A 58 11.70 7.89 0.13
C PRO A 58 13.17 8.17 0.53
N SER A 59 13.72 7.51 1.56
CA SER A 59 15.02 7.85 2.15
C SER A 59 16.19 6.91 1.83
N LYS A 60 16.08 6.00 0.85
CA LYS A 60 17.26 5.34 0.28
C LYS A 60 17.20 5.34 -1.24
N GLN A 61 17.99 6.26 -1.79
CA GLN A 61 18.59 6.21 -3.12
C GLN A 61 17.62 6.42 -4.30
N LEU A 62 17.32 7.70 -4.54
CA LEU A 62 17.29 8.24 -5.91
C LEU A 62 18.73 8.35 -6.46
N GLU A 63 19.49 7.27 -6.37
CA GLU A 63 20.82 7.14 -6.97
C GLU A 63 20.81 5.84 -7.78
N ASP A 64 20.52 5.99 -9.06
CA ASP A 64 21.18 5.26 -10.15
C ASP A 64 21.43 3.77 -9.94
N ASN A 65 20.42 3.02 -9.50
CA ASN A 65 20.42 1.57 -9.54
C ASN A 65 19.01 1.07 -9.81
N GLY A 66 18.66 1.05 -11.10
CA GLY A 66 17.61 0.22 -11.66
C GLY A 66 16.30 0.25 -10.89
N VAL A 67 15.61 1.40 -10.91
CA VAL A 67 14.15 1.40 -10.77
C VAL A 67 13.67 0.39 -11.80
N SER A 68 13.24 -0.78 -11.32
CA SER A 68 12.72 -1.85 -12.17
C SER A 68 11.68 -1.26 -13.10
N ASP A 69 11.81 -1.60 -14.38
CA ASP A 69 10.92 -1.27 -15.49
C ASP A 69 9.48 -0.98 -15.03
N GLU A 70 8.95 0.16 -15.47
CA GLU A 70 7.54 0.60 -15.42
C GLU A 70 6.59 -0.37 -14.70
N ALA A 71 6.27 -0.08 -13.43
CA ALA A 71 5.24 -0.81 -12.68
C ALA A 71 3.99 -0.98 -13.56
N LYS A 72 3.63 -2.23 -13.86
CA LYS A 72 2.61 -2.51 -14.86
C LYS A 72 1.24 -2.15 -14.28
N PRO A 73 0.44 -1.32 -14.95
CA PRO A 73 -0.89 -1.00 -14.46
C PRO A 73 -1.74 -2.27 -14.43
N ILE A 74 -2.49 -2.46 -13.34
CA ILE A 74 -3.55 -3.47 -13.28
C ILE A 74 -4.85 -2.90 -13.82
N THR A 75 -5.62 -3.74 -14.48
CA THR A 75 -7.00 -3.46 -14.86
C THR A 75 -7.94 -4.12 -13.85
N ALA A 76 -8.74 -3.31 -13.18
CA ALA A 76 -9.73 -3.79 -12.21
C ALA A 76 -10.93 -2.85 -12.17
N PHE A 77 -12.10 -3.40 -11.86
CA PHE A 77 -13.30 -2.61 -11.57
C PHE A 77 -13.45 -2.36 -10.06
N VAL A 78 -12.91 -3.26 -9.24
CA VAL A 78 -12.93 -3.15 -7.79
C VAL A 78 -11.53 -3.30 -7.24
N VAL A 79 -11.13 -2.37 -6.37
CA VAL A 79 -9.93 -2.48 -5.52
C VAL A 79 -10.38 -2.45 -4.07
N GLN A 80 -9.92 -3.44 -3.29
CA GLN A 80 -10.17 -3.54 -1.86
C GLN A 80 -8.85 -3.37 -1.10
N LEU A 81 -8.81 -2.37 -0.23
CA LEU A 81 -7.80 -2.24 0.82
C LEU A 81 -8.35 -2.87 2.10
N ALA A 82 -7.77 -3.98 2.53
CA ALA A 82 -8.14 -4.67 3.75
C ALA A 82 -7.07 -4.45 4.83
N ILE A 83 -7.43 -3.81 5.93
CA ILE A 83 -6.58 -3.71 7.11
C ILE A 83 -6.78 -4.98 7.93
N LEU A 84 -5.75 -5.83 7.99
CA LEU A 84 -5.82 -7.13 8.64
C LEU A 84 -5.51 -7.02 10.14
N THR A 85 -4.50 -6.21 10.49
CA THR A 85 -4.09 -5.97 11.88
C THR A 85 -3.59 -4.54 12.07
N ASN A 86 -3.69 -4.04 13.30
CA ASN A 86 -3.08 -2.77 13.72
C ASN A 86 -1.91 -3.01 14.69
N HIS A 87 -1.09 -1.97 14.86
CA HIS A 87 -0.09 -1.93 15.92
C HIS A 87 -0.76 -2.00 17.30
N LEU A 88 -0.05 -2.55 18.28
CA LEU A 88 -0.54 -2.73 19.66
C LEU A 88 -1.89 -3.46 19.77
N ASN A 89 -2.26 -4.26 18.77
CA ASN A 89 -3.56 -4.92 18.65
C ASN A 89 -4.74 -3.93 18.73
N GLY A 90 -4.57 -2.72 18.20
CA GLY A 90 -5.64 -1.72 18.14
C GLY A 90 -6.85 -2.22 17.36
N LYS A 91 -8.04 -1.85 17.82
CA LYS A 91 -9.32 -2.32 17.27
C LYS A 91 -9.71 -1.62 15.98
N ASP A 92 -9.54 -0.30 15.95
CA ASP A 92 -9.93 0.57 14.84
C ASP A 92 -8.67 1.17 14.18
N SER A 93 -8.78 1.67 12.95
CA SER A 93 -7.63 2.14 12.17
C SER A 93 -7.78 3.58 11.70
N HIS A 94 -6.66 4.31 11.64
CA HIS A 94 -6.59 5.61 10.98
C HIS A 94 -5.92 5.47 9.61
N VAL A 95 -6.64 5.92 8.58
CA VAL A 95 -6.09 6.12 7.23
C VAL A 95 -6.21 7.61 6.93
N ARG A 96 -5.09 8.33 7.00
CA ARG A 96 -5.07 9.80 6.91
C ARG A 96 -5.04 10.32 5.48
N GLY A 97 -4.56 9.50 4.55
CA GLY A 97 -4.52 9.83 3.13
C GLY A 97 -4.40 8.56 2.29
N LEU A 98 -5.12 8.52 1.18
CA LEU A 98 -5.13 7.43 0.22
C LEU A 98 -5.30 8.03 -1.18
N THR A 99 -4.40 7.65 -2.08
CA THR A 99 -4.41 8.13 -3.47
C THR A 99 -4.13 6.97 -4.42
N PHE A 100 -4.91 6.90 -5.50
CA PHE A 100 -4.65 6.01 -6.63
C PHE A 100 -3.98 6.77 -7.77
N PHE A 101 -3.11 6.09 -8.49
CA PHE A 101 -2.44 6.62 -9.67
C PHE A 101 -2.81 5.73 -10.85
N SER A 102 -3.05 6.35 -11.98
CA SER A 102 -3.12 5.71 -13.29
C SER A 102 -1.91 6.14 -14.11
N PRO A 103 -1.50 5.36 -15.11
CA PRO A 103 -0.58 5.84 -16.14
C PRO A 103 -1.08 7.17 -16.72
N ALA A 104 -0.14 8.06 -17.05
CA ALA A 104 -0.44 9.20 -17.90
C ALA A 104 -0.73 8.67 -19.32
N GLU A 105 -1.70 9.27 -19.99
CA GLU A 105 -2.04 8.97 -21.38
C GLU A 105 -0.88 9.27 -22.34
#